data_AF-A0A258FZ32-F1
#
_entry.id   AF-A0A258FZ32-F1
#
_cell.length_a   1.000
_cell.length_b   1.000
_cell.length_c   1.000
_cell.angle_alpha   90.00
_cell.angle_beta   90.00
_cell.angle_gamma   90.00
#
_symmetry.space_group_name_H-M   'P 1'
#
loop_
_entity.id
_entity.type
_entity.pdbx_description
1 polymer ?
#
loop_
_entity_poly.entity_id
_entity_poly.type
_entity_poly.pdbx_seq_one_letter_code
_entity_poly.pdbx_strand_id
1 'polypeptide(L)'
;MADLFLIPEGESAQSFFNAGKRLFIASCLYAIEQRRPTLGFAGEIMAGGGDKKKSYTAIAETTNIPIISRTFLEMADVPEKTLGAYVSVIQGSGLELWNDPAVDRVTSASDFDFSTFRRDPQSLYIVVQPEHLKTLAPLVRLLFADAIASLQRREPGQDEPHA
;
A
#
# COMPACT_ATOMS: atom_id res chain seq x y z
N MET A 1 -1.80 -9.09 -0.36
CA MET A 1 -2.05 -7.86 0.45
C MET A 1 -2.61 -6.73 -0.40
N ALA A 2 -1.95 -6.28 -1.47
CA ALA A 2 -2.48 -5.18 -2.30
C ALA A 2 -3.92 -5.42 -2.85
N ASP A 3 -4.26 -6.65 -3.25
CA ASP A 3 -5.62 -7.00 -3.74
C ASP A 3 -6.71 -7.00 -2.67
N LEU A 4 -6.34 -7.08 -1.39
CA LEU A 4 -7.30 -7.05 -0.28
C LEU A 4 -7.65 -5.62 0.12
N PHE A 5 -6.81 -4.67 -0.26
CA PHE A 5 -6.92 -3.25 0.06
C PHE A 5 -7.42 -2.44 -1.14
N LEU A 6 -6.83 -2.66 -2.32
CA LEU A 6 -7.18 -1.96 -3.55
C LEU A 6 -8.29 -2.73 -4.28
N ILE A 7 -9.49 -2.15 -4.31
CA ILE A 7 -10.65 -2.73 -4.98
C ILE A 7 -10.94 -1.90 -6.23
N PRO A 8 -10.62 -2.41 -7.44
CA PRO A 8 -10.96 -1.70 -8.67
C PRO A 8 -12.47 -1.73 -8.93
N GLU A 9 -13.01 -0.61 -9.42
CA GLU A 9 -14.39 -0.55 -9.90
C GLU A 9 -14.44 -0.87 -11.41
N GLY A 10 -15.01 -2.03 -11.77
CA GLY A 10 -15.33 -2.41 -13.16
C GLY A 10 -14.26 -3.20 -13.95
N GLU A 11 -14.70 -4.10 -14.84
CA GLU A 11 -13.83 -5.03 -15.59
C GLU A 11 -12.91 -4.34 -16.62
N SER A 12 -13.33 -3.21 -17.18
CA SER A 12 -12.56 -2.46 -18.20
C SER A 12 -11.30 -1.78 -17.64
N ALA A 13 -11.19 -1.65 -16.32
CA ALA A 13 -10.04 -1.04 -15.64
C ALA A 13 -8.95 -2.05 -15.26
N GLN A 14 -9.16 -3.36 -15.45
CA GLN A 14 -8.30 -4.40 -14.89
C GLN A 14 -6.85 -4.36 -15.41
N SER A 15 -6.64 -4.04 -16.68
CA SER A 15 -5.28 -3.94 -17.26
C SER A 15 -4.51 -2.73 -16.72
N PHE A 16 -5.17 -1.57 -16.61
CA PHE A 16 -4.61 -0.37 -15.98
C PHE A 16 -4.35 -0.58 -14.49
N PHE A 17 -5.25 -1.28 -13.80
CA PHE A 17 -5.10 -1.65 -12.40
C PHE A 17 -3.87 -2.53 -12.18
N ASN A 18 -3.67 -3.57 -12.99
CA ASN A 18 -2.52 -4.46 -12.85
C ASN A 18 -1.18 -3.71 -13.05
N ALA A 19 -1.11 -2.81 -14.03
CA ALA A 19 0.07 -1.98 -14.25
C ALA A 19 0.30 -0.99 -13.11
N GLY A 20 -0.76 -0.29 -12.66
CA GLY A 20 -0.71 0.61 -11.51
C GLY A 20 -0.32 -0.10 -10.22
N LYS A 21 -0.83 -1.32 -9.99
CA LYS A 21 -0.50 -2.14 -8.82
C LYS A 21 0.97 -2.52 -8.82
N ARG A 22 1.55 -2.84 -9.98
CA ARG A 22 2.99 -3.11 -10.10
C ARG A 22 3.82 -1.88 -9.74
N LEU A 23 3.44 -0.70 -10.24
CA LEU A 23 4.08 0.55 -9.85
C LEU A 23 3.95 0.81 -8.35
N PHE A 24 2.75 0.65 -7.78
CA PHE A 24 2.50 0.82 -6.35
C PHE A 24 3.35 -0.11 -5.48
N ILE A 25 3.45 -1.39 -5.84
CA ILE A 25 4.31 -2.35 -5.12
C ILE A 25 5.77 -1.93 -5.19
N ALA A 26 6.26 -1.50 -6.36
CA ALA A 26 7.63 -0.98 -6.49
C ALA A 26 7.86 0.26 -5.63
N SER A 27 6.88 1.18 -5.55
CA SER A 27 6.93 2.33 -4.65
C SER A 27 6.97 1.94 -3.17
N CYS A 28 6.19 0.94 -2.74
CA CYS A 28 6.24 0.42 -1.38
C CYS A 28 7.61 -0.22 -1.05
N LEU A 29 8.17 -1.00 -1.97
CA LEU A 29 9.50 -1.60 -1.79
C LEU A 29 10.58 -0.52 -1.69
N TYR A 30 10.47 0.54 -2.50
CA TYR A 30 11.40 1.66 -2.45
C TYR A 30 11.26 2.45 -1.14
N ALA A 31 10.02 2.67 -0.67
CA ALA A 31 9.75 3.28 0.63
C ALA A 31 10.41 2.49 1.78
N ILE A 32 10.38 1.15 1.73
CA ILE A 32 11.08 0.27 2.67
C ILE A 32 12.60 0.44 2.56
N GLU A 33 13.16 0.45 1.35
CA GLU A 33 14.60 0.66 1.13
C GLU A 33 15.08 2.01 1.71
N GLN A 34 14.26 3.06 1.56
CA GLN A 34 14.51 4.39 2.11
C GLN A 34 14.24 4.50 3.63
N ARG A 35 13.92 3.39 4.30
CA ARG A 35 13.58 3.33 5.73
C ARG A 35 12.40 4.23 6.13
N ARG A 36 11.46 4.42 5.22
CA ARG A 36 10.20 5.17 5.44
C ARG A 36 9.00 4.35 4.93
N PRO A 37 8.69 3.18 5.54
CA PRO A 37 7.72 2.22 5.01
C PRO A 37 6.26 2.63 5.29
N THR A 38 5.83 3.80 4.83
CA THR A 38 4.46 4.30 5.00
C THR A 38 3.71 4.34 3.67
N LEU A 39 2.38 4.18 3.72
CA LEU A 39 1.54 4.23 2.53
C LEU A 39 1.46 5.62 1.92
N GLY A 40 1.52 6.68 2.73
CA GLY A 40 1.63 8.05 2.22
C GLY A 40 2.91 8.27 1.43
N PHE A 41 4.07 7.84 1.96
CA PHE A 41 5.34 7.98 1.24
C PHE A 41 5.38 7.14 -0.04
N ALA A 42 4.85 5.92 -0.01
CA ALA A 42 4.68 5.11 -1.22
C ALA A 42 3.76 5.80 -2.25
N GLY A 43 2.69 6.45 -1.79
CA GLY A 43 1.79 7.27 -2.60
C GLY A 43 2.51 8.47 -3.24
N GLU A 44 3.35 9.18 -2.51
CA GLU A 44 4.17 10.28 -3.01
C GLU A 44 5.13 9.81 -4.11
N ILE A 45 5.85 8.70 -3.88
CA ILE A 45 6.74 8.09 -4.86
C ILE A 45 5.96 7.71 -6.14
N MET A 46 4.78 7.10 -5.98
CA MET A 46 3.93 6.66 -7.09
C MET A 46 3.31 7.83 -7.86
N ALA A 47 2.90 8.90 -7.19
CA ALA A 47 2.35 10.07 -7.86
C ALA A 47 3.40 10.72 -8.77
N GLY A 48 4.66 10.70 -8.31
CA GLY A 48 5.78 11.38 -8.92
C GLY A 48 5.70 12.89 -8.70
N GLY A 49 6.87 13.53 -8.57
CA GLY A 49 6.97 14.99 -8.63
C GLY A 49 6.74 15.51 -10.06
N GLY A 50 7.13 16.74 -10.33
CA GLY A 50 6.94 17.41 -11.63
C GLY A 50 7.26 16.53 -12.85
N ASP A 51 8.54 16.36 -13.19
CA ASP A 51 8.93 15.46 -14.28
C ASP A 51 9.00 14.01 -13.78
N LYS A 52 7.94 13.24 -14.05
CA LYS A 52 7.82 11.84 -13.63
C LYS A 52 8.89 10.95 -14.27
N LYS A 53 9.17 11.15 -15.57
CA LYS A 53 10.18 10.36 -16.29
C LYS A 53 11.54 10.51 -15.63
N LYS A 54 11.93 11.76 -15.34
CA LYS A 54 13.18 12.05 -14.63
C LYS A 54 13.20 11.44 -13.22
N SER A 55 12.11 11.61 -12.46
CA SER A 55 12.01 11.11 -11.09
C SER A 55 12.13 9.58 -11.03
N TYR A 56 11.45 8.88 -11.93
CA TYR A 56 11.47 7.41 -11.98
C TYR A 56 12.82 6.88 -12.46
N THR A 57 13.44 7.52 -13.44
CA THR A 57 14.79 7.16 -13.90
C THR A 57 15.78 7.29 -12.74
N ALA A 58 15.72 8.38 -11.97
CA ALA A 58 16.59 8.58 -10.81
C ALA A 58 16.39 7.49 -9.74
N ILE A 59 15.14 7.12 -9.41
CA ILE A 59 14.86 6.01 -8.49
C ILE A 59 15.48 4.72 -9.01
N ALA A 60 15.32 4.45 -10.30
CA ALA A 60 15.82 3.21 -10.88
C ALA A 60 17.33 3.08 -10.93
N GLU A 61 18.05 4.21 -11.03
CA GLU A 61 19.50 4.27 -10.99
C GLU A 61 20.06 4.19 -9.55
N THR A 62 19.27 4.59 -8.55
CA THR A 62 19.73 4.72 -7.16
C THR A 62 19.40 3.50 -6.30
N THR A 63 18.33 2.77 -6.62
CA THR A 63 17.91 1.58 -5.86
C THR A 63 18.91 0.42 -5.98
N ASN A 64 19.11 -0.32 -4.89
CA ASN A 64 19.88 -1.55 -4.87
C ASN A 64 19.02 -2.79 -5.19
N ILE A 65 17.72 -2.62 -5.41
CA ILE A 65 16.77 -3.71 -5.61
C ILE A 65 16.44 -3.84 -7.10
N PRO A 66 16.87 -4.91 -7.79
CA PRO A 66 16.73 -5.03 -9.25
C PRO A 66 15.29 -4.91 -9.76
N ILE A 67 14.31 -5.43 -9.01
CA ILE A 67 12.90 -5.35 -9.41
C ILE A 67 12.33 -3.92 -9.35
N ILE A 68 12.83 -3.08 -8.42
CA ILE A 68 12.49 -1.66 -8.35
C ILE A 68 13.07 -0.97 -9.57
N SER A 69 14.38 -1.15 -9.81
CA SER A 69 15.08 -0.53 -10.96
C SER A 69 14.37 -0.82 -12.28
N ARG A 70 14.13 -2.10 -12.57
CA ARG A 70 13.43 -2.52 -13.79
C ARG A 70 12.02 -1.93 -13.89
N THR A 71 11.25 -1.95 -12.80
CA THR A 71 9.86 -1.46 -12.83
C THR A 71 9.80 0.04 -13.05
N PHE A 72 10.65 0.83 -12.38
CA PHE A 72 10.67 2.28 -12.56
C PHE A 72 11.22 2.70 -13.93
N LEU A 73 12.20 1.99 -14.50
CA LEU A 73 12.64 2.21 -15.89
C LEU A 73 11.50 1.94 -16.89
N GLU A 74 10.83 0.79 -16.76
CA GLU A 74 9.68 0.48 -17.63
C GLU A 74 8.59 1.55 -17.52
N MET A 75 8.30 2.03 -16.30
CA MET A 75 7.29 3.08 -16.08
C MET A 75 7.74 4.47 -16.56
N ALA A 76 9.04 4.75 -16.61
CA ALA A 76 9.59 5.99 -17.14
C ALA A 76 9.45 6.12 -18.67
N ASP A 77 9.30 4.99 -19.37
CA ASP A 77 9.06 4.94 -20.82
C ASP A 77 7.57 4.88 -21.18
N VAL A 78 6.68 4.72 -20.20
CA VAL A 78 5.22 4.79 -20.43
C VAL A 78 4.82 6.25 -20.74
N PRO A 79 3.99 6.49 -21.78
CA PRO A 79 3.46 7.82 -22.06
C PRO A 79 2.74 8.42 -20.85
N GLU A 80 2.97 9.71 -20.58
CA GLU A 80 2.48 10.39 -19.37
C GLU A 80 0.97 10.22 -19.13
N LYS A 81 0.16 10.30 -20.19
CA LYS A 81 -1.29 10.11 -20.11
C LYS A 81 -1.67 8.69 -19.63
N THR A 82 -0.97 7.68 -20.13
CA THR A 82 -1.17 6.27 -19.75
C THR A 82 -0.70 6.03 -18.31
N LEU A 83 0.43 6.61 -17.93
CA LEU A 83 0.94 6.55 -16.56
C LEU A 83 -0.02 7.23 -15.57
N GLY A 84 -0.58 8.38 -15.96
CA GLY A 84 -1.62 9.07 -15.20
C GLY A 84 -2.86 8.20 -14.96
N ALA A 85 -3.28 7.41 -15.96
CA ALA A 85 -4.37 6.46 -15.80
C ALA A 85 -4.05 5.34 -14.80
N TYR A 86 -2.81 4.80 -14.80
CA TYR A 86 -2.37 3.82 -13.81
C TYR A 86 -2.44 4.38 -12.38
N VAL A 87 -1.96 5.60 -12.18
CA VAL A 87 -2.00 6.27 -10.87
C VAL A 87 -3.43 6.52 -10.42
N SER A 88 -4.27 7.08 -11.31
CA SER A 88 -5.66 7.40 -11.01
C SER A 88 -6.49 6.17 -10.62
N VAL A 89 -6.28 5.04 -11.31
CA VAL A 89 -6.97 3.79 -10.98
C VAL A 89 -6.61 3.30 -9.58
N ILE A 90 -5.33 3.39 -9.17
CA ILE A 90 -4.91 2.97 -7.82
C ILE A 90 -5.40 3.93 -6.74
N GLN A 91 -5.40 5.24 -7.01
CA GLN A 91 -5.98 6.24 -6.11
C GLN A 91 -7.46 5.94 -5.88
N GLY A 92 -8.25 5.82 -6.95
CA GLY A 92 -9.67 5.50 -6.87
C GLY A 92 -9.99 4.12 -6.27
N SER A 93 -9.04 3.19 -6.30
CA SER A 93 -9.20 1.86 -5.69
C SER A 93 -9.02 1.85 -4.16
N GLY A 94 -8.67 2.99 -3.54
CA GLY A 94 -8.61 3.14 -2.08
C GLY A 94 -7.39 3.90 -1.55
N LEU A 95 -6.35 4.09 -2.37
CA LEU A 95 -5.14 4.82 -1.94
C LEU A 95 -5.40 6.33 -1.75
N GLU A 96 -6.44 6.88 -2.40
CA GLU A 96 -6.85 8.29 -2.25
C GLU A 96 -7.09 8.68 -0.78
N LEU A 97 -7.44 7.74 0.09
CA LEU A 97 -7.62 7.99 1.52
C LEU A 97 -6.35 8.58 2.18
N TRP A 98 -5.15 8.24 1.70
CA TRP A 98 -3.87 8.79 2.21
C TRP A 98 -3.56 10.20 1.73
N ASN A 99 -4.40 10.78 0.86
CA ASN A 99 -4.33 12.22 0.56
C ASN A 99 -4.86 13.07 1.72
N ASP A 100 -5.61 12.49 2.67
CA ASP A 100 -6.01 13.15 3.90
C ASP A 100 -4.81 13.20 4.88
N PRO A 101 -4.30 14.40 5.24
CA PRO A 101 -3.18 14.52 6.18
C PRO A 101 -3.46 13.96 7.57
N ALA A 102 -4.74 13.81 7.95
CA ALA A 102 -5.10 13.15 9.19
C ALA A 102 -4.83 11.65 9.11
N VAL A 103 -5.21 11.00 8.00
CA VAL A 103 -4.97 9.56 7.80
C VAL A 103 -3.48 9.28 7.63
N ASP A 104 -2.77 10.06 6.83
CA ASP A 104 -1.33 9.87 6.64
C ASP A 104 -0.57 9.96 7.97
N ARG A 105 -0.86 11.00 8.76
CA ARG A 105 -0.22 11.21 10.06
C ARG A 105 -0.47 10.06 11.04
N VAL A 106 -1.70 9.59 11.19
CA VAL A 106 -2.02 8.51 12.15
C VAL A 106 -1.56 7.13 11.69
N THR A 107 -1.21 6.97 10.40
CA THR A 107 -0.68 5.73 9.83
C THR A 107 0.82 5.81 9.51
N SER A 108 1.49 6.88 9.94
CA SER A 108 2.93 7.10 9.70
C SER A 108 3.84 6.18 10.52
N ALA A 109 3.31 5.56 11.58
CA ALA A 109 3.99 4.57 12.42
C ALA A 109 2.97 3.55 12.93
N SER A 110 3.47 2.38 13.37
CA SER A 110 2.68 1.36 14.05
C SER A 110 3.39 0.95 15.33
N ASP A 111 2.63 0.76 16.41
CA ASP A 111 3.09 0.36 17.73
C ASP A 111 2.50 -1.00 18.19
N PHE A 112 1.73 -1.67 17.33
CA PHE A 112 1.17 -2.99 17.58
C PHE A 112 1.58 -4.00 16.49
N ASP A 113 1.47 -5.29 16.81
CA ASP A 113 1.75 -6.40 15.90
C ASP A 113 0.70 -7.51 16.07
N PHE A 114 0.01 -7.87 14.99
CA PHE A 114 -0.98 -8.95 15.00
C PHE A 114 -0.37 -10.34 15.24
N SER A 115 0.94 -10.52 15.00
CA SER A 115 1.59 -11.80 15.24
C SER A 115 1.63 -12.18 16.73
N THR A 116 1.47 -11.21 17.65
CA THR A 116 1.48 -11.46 19.10
C THR A 116 0.12 -11.89 19.65
N PHE A 117 -0.97 -11.71 18.90
CA PHE A 117 -2.34 -11.93 19.38
C PHE A 117 -2.62 -13.39 19.82
N ARG A 118 -1.88 -14.37 19.26
CA ARG A 118 -2.02 -15.78 19.65
C ARG A 118 -1.18 -16.15 20.88
N ARG A 119 -0.16 -15.35 21.20
CA ARG A 119 0.73 -15.55 22.35
C ARG A 119 0.23 -14.81 23.58
N ASP A 120 -0.14 -13.55 23.40
CA ASP A 120 -0.50 -12.63 24.47
C ASP A 120 -2.01 -12.30 24.35
N PRO A 121 -2.79 -12.30 25.44
CA PRO A 121 -4.22 -11.99 25.37
C PRO A 121 -4.42 -10.50 25.02
N GLN A 122 -4.95 -10.25 23.83
CA GLN A 122 -5.12 -8.91 23.26
C GLN A 122 -6.53 -8.73 22.67
N SER A 123 -7.03 -7.49 22.68
CA SER A 123 -8.31 -7.11 22.07
C SER A 123 -8.13 -5.88 21.17
N LEU A 124 -8.64 -5.95 19.94
CA LEU A 124 -8.67 -4.83 18.99
C LEU A 124 -10.06 -4.19 18.98
N TYR A 125 -10.14 -2.90 19.26
CA TYR A 125 -11.38 -2.11 19.15
C TYR A 125 -11.30 -1.18 17.94
N ILE A 126 -12.24 -1.32 17.01
CA ILE A 126 -12.38 -0.44 15.84
C ILE A 126 -13.64 0.40 16.05
N VAL A 127 -13.46 1.69 16.29
CA VAL A 127 -14.57 2.64 16.52
C VAL A 127 -14.58 3.65 15.39
N VAL A 128 -15.64 3.63 14.59
CA VAL A 128 -15.83 4.54 13.45
C VAL A 128 -17.22 5.15 13.55
N GLN A 129 -17.31 6.47 13.39
CA GLN A 129 -18.61 7.14 13.28
C GLN A 129 -19.34 6.64 12.03
N PRO A 130 -20.66 6.36 12.09
CA PRO A 130 -21.41 5.79 10.96
C PRO A 130 -21.25 6.59 9.65
N GLU A 131 -21.19 7.91 9.77
CA GLU A 131 -20.99 8.87 8.68
C GLU A 131 -19.61 8.77 7.99
N HIS A 132 -18.57 8.30 8.70
CA HIS A 132 -17.21 8.12 8.16
C HIS A 132 -16.91 6.69 7.71
N LEU A 133 -17.81 5.73 7.94
CA LEU A 133 -17.56 4.31 7.69
C LEU A 133 -17.19 4.02 6.23
N LYS A 134 -17.87 4.67 5.27
CA LYS A 134 -17.56 4.50 3.84
C LYS A 134 -16.18 5.05 3.49
N THR A 135 -15.85 6.23 3.99
CA THR A 135 -14.56 6.91 3.75
C THR A 135 -13.39 6.12 4.33
N LEU A 136 -13.52 5.62 5.56
CA LEU A 136 -12.47 4.86 6.25
C LEU A 136 -12.43 3.37 5.89
N ALA A 137 -13.35 2.89 5.04
CA ALA A 137 -13.42 1.49 4.65
C ALA A 137 -12.09 0.93 4.10
N PRO A 138 -11.31 1.65 3.27
CA PRO A 138 -10.01 1.17 2.81
C PRO A 138 -9.01 0.91 3.96
N LEU A 139 -8.93 1.81 4.94
CA LEU A 139 -8.06 1.65 6.11
C LEU A 139 -8.49 0.46 6.97
N VAL A 140 -9.79 0.33 7.23
CA VAL A 140 -10.35 -0.80 8.01
C VAL A 140 -10.10 -2.12 7.29
N ARG A 141 -10.29 -2.19 5.97
CA ARG A 141 -9.99 -3.38 5.16
C ARG A 141 -8.51 -3.75 5.23
N LEU A 142 -7.62 -2.77 5.13
CA LEU A 142 -6.18 -2.99 5.25
C LEU A 142 -5.82 -3.59 6.61
N LEU A 143 -6.38 -3.05 7.70
CA LEU A 143 -6.16 -3.54 9.05
C LEU A 143 -6.59 -5.01 9.21
N PHE A 144 -7.78 -5.36 8.71
CA PHE A 144 -8.25 -6.76 8.73
C PHE A 144 -7.43 -7.68 7.83
N ALA A 145 -7.02 -7.21 6.65
CA ALA A 145 -6.19 -7.98 5.74
C ALA A 145 -4.84 -8.32 6.39
N ASP A 146 -4.23 -7.37 7.10
CA ASP A 146 -2.99 -7.62 7.85
C ASP A 146 -3.22 -8.55 9.04
N ALA A 147 -4.30 -8.36 9.80
CA ALA A 147 -4.64 -9.26 10.90
C ALA A 147 -4.78 -10.71 10.43
N ILE A 148 -5.56 -10.95 9.37
CA ILE A 148 -5.73 -12.29 8.78
C ILE A 148 -4.40 -12.83 8.27
N ALA A 149 -3.65 -12.05 7.50
CA ALA A 149 -2.38 -12.50 6.92
C ALA A 149 -1.32 -12.82 7.99
N SER A 150 -1.27 -12.04 9.06
CA SER A 150 -0.33 -12.22 10.15
C SER A 150 -0.68 -13.43 11.01
N LEU A 151 -1.97 -13.65 11.31
CA LEU A 151 -2.43 -14.81 12.08
C LEU A 151 -2.38 -16.12 11.28
N GLN A 152 -2.49 -16.07 9.95
CA GLN A 152 -2.42 -17.26 9.08
C GLN A 152 -1.02 -17.56 8.56
N ARG A 153 0.00 -16.78 8.94
CA ARG A 153 1.37 -16.92 8.41
C ARG A 153 2.01 -18.27 8.72
N ARG A 154 1.65 -18.88 9.85
CA ARG A 154 2.14 -20.19 10.29
C ARG A 154 1.14 -20.87 11.21
N GLU A 155 1.24 -22.18 11.33
CA GLU A 155 0.52 -22.93 12.36
C GLU A 155 0.87 -22.44 13.77
N PRO A 156 -0.04 -22.53 14.74
CA PRO A 156 0.23 -22.16 16.13
C PRO A 156 1.33 -23.00 16.75
N GLY A 157 2.27 -22.34 17.43
CA GLY A 157 3.30 -22.96 18.27
C GLY A 157 2.78 -23.34 19.65
N GLN A 158 3.59 -24.09 20.41
CA GLN A 158 3.29 -24.41 21.82
C GLN A 158 3.25 -23.16 22.71
N ASP A 159 3.91 -22.08 22.28
CA ASP A 159 3.97 -20.77 22.92
C ASP A 159 2.79 -19.85 22.53
N GLU A 160 1.83 -20.33 21.72
CA GLU A 160 0.66 -19.57 21.28
C GLU A 160 -0.64 -20.17 21.88
N PRO A 161 -0.91 -19.99 23.18
CA PRO A 161 -2.03 -20.64 23.88
C PRO A 161 -3.41 -20.08 23.52
N HIS A 162 -3.48 -18.99 22.73
CA HIS A 162 -4.71 -18.30 22.36
C HIS A 162 -5.07 -18.45 20.87
N ALA A 163 -4.50 -19.47 20.21
CA ALA A 163 -4.77 -19.78 18.81
C ALA A 163 -6.09 -20.52 18.56
#